data_AF-E8LS57-F1
#
_entry.id   AF-E8LS57-F1
#
_cell.length_a   1.000
_cell.length_b   1.000
_cell.length_c   1.000
_cell.angle_alpha   90.00
_cell.angle_beta   90.00
_cell.angle_gamma   90.00
#
_symmetry.space_group_name_H-M   'P 1'
#
loop_
_entity.id
_entity.type
_entity.pdbx_description
1 polymer ?
#
loop_
_entity_poly.entity_id
_entity_poly.type
_entity_poly.pdbx_seq_one_letter_code
_entity_poly.pdbx_strand_id
1 'polypeptide(L)'
;MNLIRGRGALTLVMSSILLAGVLVVSLGLFRNLFFHIKLAQNHTRSSQTYWLLEGGVECAYARLEQQADVLDLLSSDTSLTTFNYCKQQMTLERLSVAPLGNSLFAIRASKGSYALNKRFYYGAQTGITWLAGGWDIE
;
A
#
# COMPACT_ATOMS: atom_id res chain seq x y z
N MET A 1 -41.15 12.81 -56.43
CA MET A 1 -41.07 11.89 -55.28
C MET A 1 -39.61 11.52 -54.95
N ASN A 2 -38.71 12.50 -54.73
CA ASN A 2 -37.28 12.23 -54.48
C ASN A 2 -36.73 12.90 -53.20
N LEU A 3 -37.52 13.75 -52.54
CA LEU A 3 -37.08 14.51 -51.36
C LEU A 3 -37.07 13.71 -50.06
N ILE A 4 -37.88 12.63 -49.97
CA ILE A 4 -38.06 11.85 -48.72
C ILE A 4 -36.95 10.80 -48.53
N ARG A 5 -36.47 10.21 -49.63
CA ARG A 5 -35.40 9.17 -49.63
C ARG A 5 -34.04 9.76 -49.24
N GLY A 6 -33.75 10.99 -49.66
CA GLY A 6 -32.54 11.71 -49.26
C GLY A 6 -32.57 12.20 -47.81
N ARG A 7 -33.76 12.53 -47.27
CA ARG A 7 -33.93 13.05 -45.91
C ARG A 7 -33.46 12.10 -44.82
N GLY A 8 -33.76 10.80 -44.93
CA GLY A 8 -33.32 9.80 -43.95
C GLY A 8 -31.82 9.53 -43.96
N ALA A 9 -31.19 9.56 -45.14
CA ALA A 9 -29.74 9.43 -45.26
C ALA A 9 -29.01 10.68 -44.72
N LEU A 10 -29.55 11.88 -45.00
CA LEU A 10 -29.03 13.15 -44.51
C LEU A 10 -29.05 13.27 -42.98
N THR A 11 -30.12 12.82 -42.32
CA THR A 11 -30.19 12.87 -40.85
C THR A 11 -29.19 11.91 -40.21
N LEU A 12 -28.95 10.75 -40.80
CA LEU A 12 -28.00 9.76 -40.28
C LEU A 12 -26.55 10.28 -40.35
N VAL A 13 -26.19 10.93 -41.45
CA VAL A 13 -24.87 11.58 -41.61
C VAL A 13 -24.71 12.73 -40.61
N MET A 14 -25.72 13.58 -40.46
CA MET A 14 -25.66 14.70 -39.49
C MET A 14 -25.55 14.21 -38.05
N SER A 15 -26.33 13.21 -37.66
CA SER A 15 -26.23 12.60 -36.33
C SER A 15 -24.87 11.95 -36.09
N SER A 16 -24.28 11.30 -37.10
CA SER A 16 -22.94 10.71 -37.00
C SER A 16 -21.86 11.77 -36.76
N ILE A 17 -21.92 12.89 -37.50
CA ILE A 17 -20.97 14.02 -37.32
C ILE A 17 -21.13 14.64 -35.93
N LEU A 18 -22.37 14.83 -35.47
CA LEU A 18 -22.65 15.34 -34.13
C LEU A 18 -22.13 14.40 -33.04
N LEU A 19 -22.35 13.08 -33.18
CA LEU A 19 -21.86 12.08 -32.24
C LEU A 19 -20.33 12.07 -32.18
N ALA A 20 -19.67 12.17 -33.34
CA ALA A 20 -18.22 12.27 -33.43
C ALA A 20 -17.70 13.55 -32.75
N GLY A 21 -18.37 14.70 -32.95
CA GLY A 21 -18.04 15.96 -32.28
C GLY A 21 -18.13 15.85 -30.75
N VAL A 22 -19.23 15.28 -30.24
CA VAL A 22 -19.41 15.03 -28.80
C VAL A 22 -18.31 14.12 -28.25
N LEU A 23 -17.90 13.10 -29.00
CA LEU A 23 -16.83 12.18 -28.61
C LEU A 23 -15.47 12.90 -28.48
N VAL A 24 -15.11 13.75 -29.45
CA VAL A 24 -13.85 14.52 -29.42
C VAL A 24 -13.83 15.50 -28.24
N VAL A 25 -14.95 16.21 -28.01
CA VAL A 25 -15.07 17.13 -26.87
C VAL A 25 -14.96 16.37 -25.54
N SER A 26 -15.62 15.21 -25.44
CA SER A 26 -15.52 14.34 -24.25
C SER A 26 -14.08 13.90 -24.01
N LEU A 27 -13.37 13.41 -25.05
CA LEU A 27 -11.95 13.05 -24.99
C LEU A 27 -11.03 14.22 -24.60
N GLY A 28 -11.34 15.43 -25.06
CA GLY A 28 -10.64 16.66 -24.66
C GLY A 28 -10.82 16.98 -23.18
N LEU A 29 -12.06 16.92 -22.67
CA LEU A 29 -12.39 17.13 -21.26
C LEU A 29 -11.79 16.06 -20.34
N PHE A 30 -11.68 14.82 -20.83
CA PHE A 30 -11.08 13.73 -20.07
C PHE A 30 -9.59 13.94 -19.76
N ARG A 31 -8.85 14.82 -20.47
CA ARG A 31 -7.41 15.04 -20.17
C ARG A 31 -7.15 15.47 -18.72
N ASN A 32 -7.95 16.39 -18.20
CA ASN A 32 -7.84 16.84 -16.82
C ASN A 32 -8.27 15.73 -15.84
N LEU A 33 -9.33 14.98 -16.17
CA LEU A 33 -9.79 13.86 -15.35
C LEU A 33 -8.76 12.72 -15.30
N PHE A 34 -8.12 12.38 -16.41
CA PHE A 34 -7.06 11.37 -16.48
C PHE A 34 -5.85 11.75 -15.62
N PHE A 35 -5.53 13.05 -15.53
CA PHE A 35 -4.46 13.51 -14.65
C PHE A 35 -4.80 13.25 -13.17
N HIS A 36 -5.99 13.65 -12.72
CA HIS A 36 -6.42 13.41 -11.34
C HIS A 36 -6.51 11.91 -11.00
N ILE A 37 -6.97 11.07 -11.95
CA ILE A 37 -7.03 9.63 -11.76
C ILE A 37 -5.63 9.04 -11.57
N LYS A 38 -4.64 9.46 -12.39
CA LYS A 38 -3.25 8.99 -12.25
C LYS A 38 -2.65 9.39 -10.90
N LEU A 39 -2.92 10.61 -10.46
CA LEU A 39 -2.48 11.09 -9.15
C LEU A 39 -3.09 10.23 -8.03
N ALA A 40 -4.41 10.03 -8.06
CA ALA A 40 -5.11 9.18 -7.10
C ALA A 40 -4.58 7.75 -7.10
N GLN A 41 -4.29 7.17 -8.27
CA GLN A 41 -3.68 5.85 -8.38
C GLN A 41 -2.29 5.77 -7.74
N ASN A 42 -1.48 6.83 -7.88
CA ASN A 42 -0.17 6.88 -7.24
C ASN A 42 -0.31 6.91 -5.71
N HIS A 43 -1.19 7.76 -5.19
CA HIS A 43 -1.51 7.78 -3.76
C HIS A 43 -2.01 6.42 -3.26
N THR A 44 -2.93 5.79 -3.99
CA THR A 44 -3.44 4.47 -3.63
C THR A 44 -2.35 3.41 -3.60
N ARG A 45 -1.42 3.41 -4.57
CA ARG A 45 -0.30 2.45 -4.60
C ARG A 45 0.65 2.66 -3.42
N SER A 46 0.95 3.91 -3.07
CA SER A 46 1.73 4.24 -1.87
C SER A 46 1.05 3.71 -0.61
N SER A 47 -0.26 3.96 -0.46
CA SER A 47 -1.03 3.47 0.70
C SER A 47 -1.09 1.95 0.75
N GLN A 48 -1.28 1.26 -0.39
CA GLN A 48 -1.25 -0.20 -0.44
C GLN A 48 0.08 -0.76 0.04
N THR A 49 1.19 -0.14 -0.37
CA THR A 49 2.53 -0.56 0.06
C THR A 49 2.73 -0.33 1.56
N TYR A 50 2.26 0.82 2.07
CA TYR A 50 2.26 1.11 3.49
C TYR A 50 1.47 0.06 4.29
N TRP A 51 0.24 -0.26 3.89
CA TRP A 51 -0.59 -1.26 4.58
C TRP A 51 0.01 -2.68 4.51
N LEU A 52 0.76 -3.02 3.46
CA LEU A 52 1.49 -4.29 3.37
C LEU A 52 2.66 -4.34 4.37
N LEU A 53 3.41 -3.25 4.51
CA LEU A 53 4.47 -3.13 5.51
C LEU A 53 3.89 -3.24 6.92
N GLU A 54 2.82 -2.50 7.17
CA GLU A 54 2.06 -2.49 8.42
C GLU A 54 1.55 -3.90 8.77
N GLY A 55 0.91 -4.58 7.81
CA GLY A 55 0.44 -5.94 8.00
C GLY A 55 1.57 -6.93 8.31
N GLY A 56 2.76 -6.73 7.77
CA GLY A 56 3.94 -7.53 8.11
C GLY A 56 4.44 -7.27 9.53
N VAL A 57 4.44 -6.01 9.96
CA VAL A 57 4.79 -5.61 11.33
C VAL A 57 3.80 -6.19 12.33
N GLU A 58 2.50 -6.06 12.08
CA GLU A 58 1.44 -6.60 12.94
C GLU A 58 1.47 -8.15 12.97
N CYS A 59 1.80 -8.80 11.86
CA CYS A 59 2.02 -10.25 11.83
C CYS A 59 3.21 -10.66 12.70
N ALA A 60 4.34 -9.94 12.62
CA ALA A 60 5.49 -10.20 13.48
C ALA A 60 5.15 -9.98 14.95
N TYR A 61 4.45 -8.89 15.27
CA TYR A 61 3.93 -8.61 16.61
C TYR A 61 3.06 -9.74 17.15
N ALA A 62 2.09 -10.23 16.37
CA ALA A 62 1.23 -11.34 16.79
C ALA A 62 2.02 -12.63 17.08
N ARG A 63 3.13 -12.86 16.38
CA ARG A 63 4.05 -13.98 16.67
C ARG A 63 4.84 -13.77 17.95
N LEU A 64 5.25 -12.53 18.22
CA LEU A 64 5.96 -12.18 19.45
C LEU A 64 5.08 -12.32 20.69
N GLU A 65 3.80 -11.98 20.59
CA GLU A 65 2.82 -12.22 21.66
C GLU A 65 2.69 -13.71 22.02
N GLN A 66 2.85 -14.61 21.03
CA GLN A 66 2.81 -16.06 21.26
C GLN A 66 4.13 -16.64 21.77
N GLN A 67 5.26 -16.00 21.44
CA GLN A 67 6.61 -16.50 21.68
C GLN A 67 7.52 -15.38 22.18
N ALA A 68 7.14 -14.79 23.32
CA ALA A 68 7.83 -13.64 23.88
C ALA A 68 9.26 -13.95 24.33
N ASP A 69 9.54 -15.19 24.75
CA ASP A 69 10.87 -15.66 25.18
C ASP A 69 11.96 -15.48 24.10
N VAL A 70 11.56 -15.37 22.82
CA VAL A 70 12.48 -15.13 21.71
C VAL A 70 13.14 -13.75 21.82
N LEU A 71 12.52 -12.78 22.50
CA LEU A 71 13.07 -11.44 22.71
C LEU A 71 14.29 -11.44 23.63
N ASP A 72 14.34 -12.36 24.59
CA ASP A 72 15.48 -12.47 25.51
C ASP A 72 16.72 -13.05 24.80
N LEU A 73 16.52 -13.75 23.68
CA LEU A 73 17.57 -14.35 22.86
C LEU A 73 18.07 -13.41 21.74
N LEU A 74 17.39 -12.28 21.52
CA LEU A 74 17.73 -11.32 20.48
C LEU A 74 18.94 -10.46 20.91
N SER A 75 20.11 -10.75 20.33
CA SER A 75 21.35 -10.01 20.56
C SER A 75 21.69 -8.99 19.45
N SER A 76 21.06 -9.12 18.28
CA SER A 76 21.24 -8.22 17.13
C SER A 76 20.03 -8.25 16.19
N ASP A 77 20.02 -7.39 15.16
CA ASP A 77 18.97 -7.36 14.13
C ASP A 77 18.88 -8.71 13.42
N THR A 78 17.90 -9.52 13.82
CA THR A 78 17.79 -10.92 13.40
C THR A 78 16.50 -11.12 12.63
N SER A 79 16.63 -11.54 11.37
CA SER A 79 15.50 -12.09 10.62
C SER A 79 15.27 -13.53 11.08
N LEU A 80 14.52 -13.68 12.17
CA LEU A 80 14.19 -14.98 12.74
C LEU A 80 13.31 -15.78 11.77
N THR A 81 13.55 -17.09 11.67
CA THR A 81 12.73 -18.01 10.85
C THR A 81 11.25 -17.94 11.24
N THR A 82 10.95 -17.63 12.50
CA THR A 82 9.61 -17.35 13.02
C THR A 82 8.86 -16.30 12.20
N PHE A 83 9.55 -15.30 11.64
CA PHE A 83 8.94 -14.23 10.84
C PHE A 83 8.94 -14.48 9.34
N ASN A 84 9.57 -15.57 8.85
CA ASN A 84 9.59 -15.88 7.42
C ASN A 84 8.17 -16.07 6.86
N TYR A 85 7.26 -16.62 7.65
CA TYR A 85 5.85 -16.73 7.27
C TYR A 85 5.24 -15.35 6.97
N CYS A 86 5.42 -14.39 7.88
CA CYS A 86 4.92 -13.02 7.72
C CYS A 86 5.57 -12.32 6.52
N LYS A 87 6.89 -12.51 6.35
CA LYS A 87 7.64 -11.96 5.22
C LYS A 87 7.13 -12.48 3.87
N GLN A 88 6.87 -13.79 3.77
CA GLN A 88 6.38 -14.42 2.54
C GLN A 88 4.94 -14.03 2.22
N GLN A 89 4.04 -14.05 3.20
CA GLN A 89 2.63 -13.71 3.00
C GLN A 89 2.45 -12.27 2.51
N MET A 90 3.21 -11.32 3.07
CA MET A 90 3.13 -9.90 2.67
C MET A 90 4.08 -9.53 1.51
N THR A 91 4.83 -10.51 1.00
CA THR A 91 5.85 -10.32 -0.06
C THR A 91 6.78 -9.14 0.27
N LEU A 92 7.37 -9.18 1.46
CA LEU A 92 8.29 -8.16 1.96
C LEU A 92 9.74 -8.53 1.63
N GLU A 93 10.57 -7.53 1.36
CA GLU A 93 12.00 -7.72 1.12
C GLU A 93 12.75 -7.95 2.43
N ARG A 94 12.37 -7.17 3.46
CA ARG A 94 12.89 -7.31 4.82
C ARG A 94 11.75 -7.33 5.82
N LEU A 95 11.91 -8.21 6.81
CA LEU A 95 11.17 -8.18 8.06
C LEU A 95 12.12 -8.69 9.15
N SER A 96 12.43 -7.84 10.13
CA SER A 96 13.36 -8.18 11.19
C SER A 96 13.04 -7.46 12.49
N VAL A 97 13.49 -8.05 13.60
CA VAL A 97 13.34 -7.49 14.94
C VAL A 97 14.73 -7.26 15.51
N ALA A 98 14.97 -6.08 16.06
CA ALA A 98 16.26 -5.68 16.60
C ALA A 98 16.12 -5.12 18.02
N PRO A 99 16.98 -5.53 18.97
CA PRO A 99 17.06 -4.88 20.27
C PRO A 99 17.68 -3.47 20.13
N LEU A 100 17.13 -2.49 20.84
CA LEU A 100 17.64 -1.12 20.93
C LEU A 100 18.23 -0.80 22.33
N GLY A 101 18.13 -1.72 23.28
CA GLY A 101 18.59 -1.56 24.67
C GLY A 101 17.46 -1.20 25.64
N ASN A 102 17.66 -1.39 26.94
CA ASN A 102 16.67 -1.09 28.00
C ASN A 102 15.25 -1.64 27.68
N SER A 103 15.20 -2.91 27.26
CA SER A 103 13.97 -3.62 26.86
C SER A 103 13.13 -2.96 25.77
N LEU A 104 13.78 -2.06 25.01
CA LEU A 104 13.26 -1.45 23.79
C LEU A 104 13.65 -2.33 22.59
N PHE A 105 12.68 -2.56 21.72
CA PHE A 105 12.85 -3.32 20.49
C PHE A 105 12.26 -2.57 19.32
N ALA A 106 12.72 -2.90 18.11
CA ALA A 106 12.21 -2.36 16.86
C ALA A 106 11.87 -3.47 15.87
N ILE A 107 10.68 -3.40 15.28
CA ILE A 107 10.29 -4.20 14.11
C ILE A 107 10.51 -3.35 12.87
N ARG A 108 11.33 -3.85 11.95
CA ARG A 108 11.67 -3.20 10.69
C ARG A 108 11.11 -4.01 9.53
N ALA A 109 10.35 -3.37 8.67
CA ALA A 109 9.84 -3.95 7.43
C ALA A 109 10.26 -3.08 6.23
N SER A 110 10.59 -3.70 5.10
CA SER A 110 10.87 -2.95 3.86
C SER A 110 10.34 -3.64 2.61
N LYS A 111 9.98 -2.83 1.62
CA LYS A 111 9.52 -3.26 0.30
C LYS A 111 9.80 -2.15 -0.72
N GLY A 112 10.75 -2.39 -1.63
CA GLY A 112 11.21 -1.39 -2.58
C GLY A 112 11.77 -0.16 -1.87
N SER A 113 11.28 1.02 -2.24
CA SER A 113 11.69 2.30 -1.63
C SER A 113 10.95 2.65 -0.35
N TYR A 114 10.06 1.78 0.15
CA TYR A 114 9.29 2.05 1.37
C TYR A 114 9.84 1.20 2.52
N ALA A 115 10.20 1.86 3.63
CA ALA A 115 10.51 1.20 4.88
C ALA A 115 9.55 1.64 5.99
N LEU A 116 9.34 0.77 6.96
CA LEU A 116 8.59 1.05 8.17
C LEU A 116 9.37 0.54 9.37
N ASN A 117 9.52 1.38 10.39
CA ASN A 117 10.22 1.06 11.62
C ASN A 117 9.33 1.37 12.82
N LYS A 118 8.83 0.33 13.49
CA LYS A 118 8.04 0.49 14.71
C LYS A 118 8.79 0.05 15.94
N ARG A 119 8.64 0.82 17.02
CA ARG A 119 9.31 0.55 18.29
C ARG A 119 8.29 0.15 19.36
N PHE A 120 8.71 -0.75 20.22
CA PHE A 120 7.90 -1.22 21.34
C PHE A 120 8.79 -1.53 22.55
N TYR A 121 8.22 -1.42 23.73
CA TYR A 121 8.81 -1.93 24.96
C TYR A 121 8.31 -3.36 25.20
N TYR A 122 9.19 -4.21 25.69
CA TYR A 122 8.84 -5.52 26.21
C TYR A 122 9.19 -5.57 27.71
N GLY A 123 8.23 -5.98 28.53
CA GLY A 123 8.49 -6.32 29.92
C GLY A 123 7.92 -7.69 30.22
N ALA A 124 8.69 -8.57 30.84
CA ALA A 124 8.27 -9.94 31.14
C ALA A 124 6.94 -10.02 31.92
N GLN A 125 6.57 -8.96 32.65
CA GLN A 125 5.33 -8.86 33.43
C GLN A 125 4.24 -8.02 32.74
N THR A 126 4.60 -7.12 31.84
CA THR A 126 3.70 -6.14 31.22
C THR A 126 3.34 -6.48 29.78
N GLY A 127 4.03 -7.45 29.16
CA GLY A 127 3.88 -7.79 27.76
C GLY A 127 4.49 -6.73 26.84
N ILE A 128 4.03 -6.71 25.59
CA ILE A 128 4.51 -5.77 24.58
C ILE A 128 3.67 -4.48 24.63
N THR A 129 4.32 -3.32 24.61
CA THR A 129 3.66 -2.01 24.56
C THR A 129 4.24 -1.16 23.43
N TRP A 130 3.37 -0.75 22.49
CA TRP A 130 3.76 0.14 21.39
C TRP A 130 4.13 1.53 21.87
N LEU A 131 5.16 2.12 21.26
CA LEU A 131 5.54 3.50 21.50
C LEU A 131 4.74 4.45 20.60
N ALA A 132 4.10 5.44 21.20
CA ALA A 132 3.47 6.52 20.47
C ALA A 132 4.52 7.30 19.67
N GLY A 133 4.30 7.45 18.36
CA GLY A 133 5.16 8.24 17.47
C GLY A 133 6.29 7.48 16.76
N GLY A 134 6.43 6.16 16.94
CA GLY A 134 7.43 5.35 16.22
C GLY A 134 6.96 4.90 14.83
N TRP A 135 6.55 5.83 13.96
CA TRP A 135 6.03 5.55 12.62
C TRP A 135 6.87 6.28 11.57
N ASP A 136 8.18 6.12 11.64
CA ASP A 136 9.07 6.75 10.67
C ASP A 136 9.03 5.91 9.38
N ILE A 137 8.46 6.52 8.33
CA ILE A 137 8.56 6.03 6.96
C ILE A 137 9.85 6.64 6.39
N GLU A 138 10.93 5.87 6.37
CA GLU A 138 12.18 6.26 5.67
C GLU A 138 12.13 5.84 4.19
#